data_AF-A0A6N6S5G9-F1
#
_entry.id   AF-A0A6N6S5G9-F1
#
_cell.length_a   1.000
_cell.length_b   1.000
_cell.length_c   1.000
_cell.angle_alpha   90.00
_cell.angle_beta   90.00
_cell.angle_gamma   90.00
#
_symmetry.space_group_name_H-M   'P 1'
#
loop_
_entity.id
_entity.type
_entity.pdbx_description
1 polymer ?
#
loop_
_entity_poly.entity_id
_entity_poly.type
_entity_poly.pdbx_seq_one_letter_code
_entity_poly.pdbx_strand_id
1 'polypeptide(L)'
;MPRKGSVSKRKVPVDPKFGDLTVAKFINSLMQDGKKSKAEMIFYGSLKLIGEKTGKDPVEELKPIVQYVTGFCAKDCAEPKGDVMIQFGTGKVNF
;
A
#
# COMPACT_ATOMS: atom_id res chain seq x y z
N MET A 1 -5.39 15.92 -17.44
CA MET A 1 -4.44 15.70 -18.55
C MET A 1 -3.67 16.99 -18.75
N PRO A 2 -2.34 16.98 -18.73
CA PRO A 2 -1.55 18.21 -18.89
C PRO A 2 -1.81 18.77 -20.28
N ARG A 3 -2.24 20.03 -20.37
CA ARG A 3 -2.49 20.67 -21.67
C ARG A 3 -1.18 21.13 -22.33
N LYS A 4 -0.09 21.26 -21.56
CA LYS A 4 1.27 21.58 -22.03
C LYS A 4 2.31 21.09 -21.00
N GLY A 5 3.39 20.44 -21.44
CA GLY A 5 4.55 20.06 -20.62
C GLY A 5 4.41 18.79 -19.77
N SER A 6 5.53 18.33 -19.22
CA SER A 6 5.59 17.23 -18.25
C SER A 6 5.19 17.71 -16.85
N VAL A 7 4.43 16.90 -16.12
CA VAL A 7 4.03 17.21 -14.74
C VAL A 7 5.10 16.68 -13.79
N SER A 8 5.63 17.57 -12.94
CA SER A 8 6.54 17.17 -11.89
C SER A 8 5.82 16.29 -10.86
N LYS A 9 6.42 15.16 -10.52
CA LYS A 9 5.87 14.26 -9.50
C LYS A 9 6.08 14.89 -8.13
N ARG A 10 5.01 14.94 -7.33
CA ARG A 10 5.09 15.41 -5.94
C ARG A 10 6.00 14.48 -5.13
N LYS A 11 6.95 15.06 -4.38
CA LYS A 11 7.73 14.33 -3.38
C LYS A 11 6.85 14.07 -2.15
N VAL A 12 6.76 12.81 -1.73
CA VAL A 12 6.01 12.38 -0.55
C VAL A 12 6.98 12.27 0.62
N PRO A 13 6.65 12.79 1.82
CA PRO A 13 7.47 12.57 3.00
C PRO A 13 7.52 11.09 3.36
N VAL A 14 8.64 10.65 3.93
CA VAL A 14 8.81 9.28 4.44
C VAL A 14 7.97 9.03 5.69
N ASP A 15 7.69 7.75 5.95
CA ASP A 15 6.98 7.33 7.15
C ASP A 15 7.81 7.63 8.43
N PRO A 16 7.21 8.17 9.50
CA PRO A 16 7.95 8.54 10.71
C PRO A 16 8.43 7.35 11.56
N LYS A 17 7.82 6.16 11.44
CA LYS A 17 8.21 4.98 12.23
C LYS A 17 9.19 4.09 11.49
N PHE A 18 8.90 3.79 10.23
CA PHE A 18 9.67 2.83 9.44
C PHE A 18 10.65 3.49 8.46
N GLY A 19 10.53 4.80 8.20
CA GLY A 19 11.39 5.50 7.24
C GLY A 19 11.15 5.11 5.78
N ASP A 20 10.15 4.29 5.49
CA ASP A 20 9.90 3.73 4.17
C ASP A 20 8.91 4.57 3.34
N LEU A 21 9.28 4.84 2.08
CA LEU A 21 8.44 5.56 1.12
C LEU A 21 7.22 4.73 0.66
N THR A 22 7.35 3.41 0.63
CA THR A 22 6.28 2.48 0.22
C THR A 22 5.14 2.49 1.24
N VAL A 23 5.50 2.42 2.53
CA VAL A 23 4.56 2.52 3.66
C VAL A 23 3.85 3.87 3.66
N ALA A 24 4.59 4.98 3.51
CA ALA A 24 4.00 6.31 3.45
C ALA A 24 2.98 6.45 2.31
N LYS A 25 3.29 5.91 1.13
CA LYS A 25 2.35 5.90 -0.02
C LYS A 25 1.12 5.04 0.28
N PHE A 26 1.28 3.90 0.93
CA PHE A 26 0.17 3.03 1.30
C PHE A 26 -0.79 3.70 2.28
N ILE A 27 -0.26 4.32 3.35
CA ILE A 27 -1.04 5.07 4.33
C ILE A 27 -1.81 6.22 3.65
N ASN A 28 -1.17 6.94 2.72
CA ASN A 28 -1.82 8.00 1.97
C ASN A 28 -2.97 7.50 1.07
N SER A 29 -2.85 6.29 0.51
CA SER A 29 -3.94 5.67 -0.26
C SER A 29 -5.08 5.13 0.62
N LEU A 30 -4.78 4.69 1.84
CA LEU A 30 -5.79 4.28 2.83
C LEU A 30 -6.56 5.47 3.42
N MET A 31 -5.95 6.65 3.42
CA MET A 31 -6.52 7.85 4.02
C MET A 31 -7.77 8.31 3.28
N GLN A 32 -8.89 8.39 4.01
CA GLN A 32 -10.14 9.00 3.55
C GLN A 32 -10.36 10.35 4.24
N ASP A 33 -10.95 11.31 3.53
CA ASP A 33 -11.24 12.68 4.01
C ASP A 33 -10.04 13.44 4.60
N GLY A 34 -8.81 13.12 4.20
CA GLY A 34 -7.60 13.76 4.75
C GLY A 34 -7.27 13.37 6.21
N LYS A 35 -7.92 12.34 6.76
CA LYS A 35 -7.73 11.89 8.14
C LYS A 35 -6.48 11.01 8.31
N LYS A 36 -5.29 11.61 8.20
CA LYS A 36 -4.00 10.88 8.24
C LYS A 36 -3.78 10.11 9.55
N SER A 37 -4.10 10.73 10.70
CA SER A 37 -3.94 10.09 12.00
C SER A 37 -4.78 8.81 12.16
N LYS A 38 -6.00 8.78 11.61
CA LYS A 38 -6.83 7.56 11.63
C LYS A 38 -6.26 6.46 10.74
N ALA A 39 -5.77 6.82 9.55
CA ALA A 39 -5.13 5.86 8.64
C ALA A 39 -3.87 5.25 9.26
N GLU A 40 -3.03 6.05 9.92
CA GLU A 40 -1.84 5.59 10.64
C GLU A 40 -2.21 4.62 11.78
N MET A 41 -3.23 4.95 12.58
CA MET A 41 -3.71 4.07 13.66
C MET A 41 -4.18 2.71 13.13
N ILE A 42 -5.00 2.69 12.08
CA ILE A 42 -5.51 1.44 11.48
C ILE A 42 -4.34 0.63 10.93
N PHE A 43 -3.42 1.26 10.20
CA PHE A 43 -2.29 0.58 9.58
C PHE A 43 -1.36 -0.05 10.63
N TYR A 44 -0.89 0.72 11.61
CA TYR A 44 -0.04 0.18 12.66
C TYR A 44 -0.77 -0.83 13.56
N GLY A 45 -2.09 -0.65 13.77
CA GLY A 45 -2.92 -1.64 14.44
C GLY A 45 -2.95 -2.98 13.70
N SER A 46 -3.11 -2.95 12.37
CA SER A 46 -3.09 -4.15 11.55
C SER A 46 -1.72 -4.86 11.56
N LEU A 47 -0.63 -4.09 11.53
CA LEU A 47 0.75 -4.61 11.64
C LEU A 47 0.97 -5.39 12.95
N LYS A 48 0.45 -4.87 14.06
CA LYS A 48 0.52 -5.54 15.36
C LYS A 48 -0.22 -6.89 15.33
N LEU A 49 -1.43 -6.92 14.76
CA LEU A 49 -2.23 -8.13 14.63
C LEU A 49 -1.56 -9.18 13.73
N ILE A 50 -0.86 -8.77 12.67
CA ILE A 50 -0.10 -9.67 11.81
C ILE A 50 1.09 -10.26 12.59
N GLY A 51 1.82 -9.42 13.32
CA GLY A 51 2.92 -9.89 14.17
C GLY A 51 2.47 -10.91 15.22
N GLU A 52 1.31 -10.68 15.85
CA GLU A 52 0.71 -11.62 16.81
C GLU A 52 0.32 -12.97 16.16
N LYS A 53 -0.12 -12.97 14.90
CA LYS A 53 -0.58 -14.17 14.20
C LYS A 53 0.55 -14.97 13.55
N THR A 54 1.50 -14.29 12.91
CA THR A 54 2.55 -14.95 12.11
C THR A 54 3.85 -15.15 12.90
N GLY A 55 4.05 -14.40 13.98
CA GLY A 55 5.27 -14.45 14.79
C GLY A 55 6.53 -13.98 14.06
N LYS A 56 6.37 -13.30 12.93
CA LYS A 56 7.43 -12.77 12.07
C LYS A 56 7.34 -11.25 11.99
N ASP A 57 8.41 -10.63 11.51
CA ASP A 57 8.47 -9.19 11.31
C ASP A 57 7.41 -8.73 10.27
N PRO A 58 6.40 -7.97 10.69
CA PRO A 58 5.24 -7.68 9.85
C PRO A 58 5.56 -6.71 8.70
N VAL A 59 6.70 -5.99 8.80
CA VAL A 59 7.20 -5.11 7.74
C VAL A 59 7.78 -5.90 6.57
N GLU A 60 8.45 -7.02 6.84
CA GLU A 60 9.03 -7.86 5.78
C GLU A 60 7.94 -8.59 4.99
N GLU A 61 6.88 -9.03 5.66
CA GLU A 61 5.74 -9.68 5.01
C GLU A 61 4.91 -8.71 4.15
N LEU A 62 4.83 -7.44 4.54
CA LEU A 62 4.11 -6.44 3.76
C LEU A 62 4.85 -5.99 2.50
N LYS A 63 6.19 -5.99 2.48
CA LYS A 63 6.97 -5.55 1.31
C LYS A 63 6.54 -6.22 -0.01
N PRO A 64 6.39 -7.55 -0.11
CA PRO A 64 5.89 -8.18 -1.34
C PRO A 64 4.43 -7.81 -1.61
N ILE A 65 3.56 -7.79 -0.59
CA ILE A 65 2.12 -7.54 -0.73
C ILE A 65 1.82 -6.13 -1.24
N VAL A 66 2.53 -5.12 -0.73
CA VAL A 66 2.32 -3.71 -1.07
C VAL A 66 2.51 -3.45 -2.58
N GLN A 67 3.38 -4.21 -3.26
CA GLN A 67 3.58 -4.08 -4.70
C GLN A 67 2.33 -4.47 -5.51
N TYR A 68 1.54 -5.42 -5.02
CA TYR A 68 0.32 -5.90 -5.68
C TYR A 68 -0.90 -5.03 -5.35
N VAL A 69 -1.00 -4.54 -4.11
CA VAL A 69 -2.13 -3.70 -3.68
C VAL A 69 -2.08 -2.31 -4.33
N THR A 70 -0.88 -1.79 -4.58
CA THR A 70 -0.71 -0.59 -5.42
C THR A 70 -0.68 -0.98 -6.90
N GLY A 71 -1.77 -1.58 -7.38
CA GLY A 71 -2.03 -1.80 -8.80
C GLY A 71 -2.18 -0.46 -9.52
N PHE A 72 -1.06 0.18 -9.84
CA PHE A 72 -1.01 1.23 -10.87
C PHE A 72 -1.21 0.58 -12.24
N CYS A 73 -2.42 0.10 -12.52
CA CYS A 73 -2.83 -0.24 -13.88
C CYS A 73 -3.74 0.88 -14.39
N ALA A 74 -3.12 1.97 -14.78
CA ALA A 74 -3.75 2.99 -15.61
C ALA A 74 -2.67 3.66 -16.47
N LYS A 75 -1.98 2.87 -17.31
CA LYS A 75 -1.69 3.16 -18.74
C LYS A 75 -0.58 2.32 -19.35
N ASP A 76 0.37 1.79 -18.58
CA ASP A 76 1.50 1.04 -19.15
C ASP A 76 1.86 -0.20 -18.31
N CYS A 77 1.09 -1.28 -18.40
CA CYS A 77 1.55 -2.60 -17.95
C CYS A 77 1.21 -3.64 -19.02
N ALA A 78 2.24 -4.08 -19.74
CA ALA A 78 2.19 -5.12 -20.76
C ALA A 78 2.34 -6.54 -20.18
N GLU A 79 2.38 -6.71 -18.85
CA GLU A 79 2.55 -8.04 -18.23
C GLU A 79 1.54 -8.29 -17.11
N PRO A 80 0.93 -9.49 -17.05
CA PRO A 80 0.10 -9.92 -15.95
C PRO A 80 0.98 -10.14 -14.71
N LYS A 81 0.84 -9.29 -13.70
CA LYS A 81 1.61 -9.41 -12.46
C LYS A 81 1.06 -10.52 -11.56
N GLY A 82 1.54 -11.74 -11.78
CA GLY A 82 1.96 -12.74 -10.78
C GLY A 82 0.92 -13.45 -9.89
N ASP A 83 1.26 -14.69 -9.53
CA ASP A 83 0.45 -15.79 -8.99
C ASP A 83 -0.14 -15.65 -7.56
N VAL A 84 -0.04 -14.49 -6.91
CA VAL A 84 -0.53 -14.34 -5.52
C VAL A 84 -2.06 -14.32 -5.43
N MET A 85 -2.74 -14.14 -6.58
CA MET A 85 -4.20 -14.25 -6.71
C MET A 85 -4.73 -15.69 -6.55
N ILE A 86 -3.87 -16.71 -6.59
CA ILE A 86 -4.29 -18.12 -6.48
C ILE A 86 -4.35 -18.59 -5.00
N GLN A 87 -3.63 -17.93 -4.08
CA GLN A 87 -3.57 -18.38 -2.67
C GLN A 87 -4.61 -17.73 -1.75
N PHE A 88 -5.04 -16.50 -2.03
CA PHE A 88 -6.13 -15.83 -1.29
C PHE A 88 -7.43 -15.92 -2.10
N GLY A 89 -7.93 -17.15 -2.28
CA GLY A 89 -9.09 -17.43 -3.14
C GLY A 89 -10.25 -16.48 -2.89
N THR A 90 -10.78 -15.88 -3.97
CA THR A 90 -12.02 -15.06 -4.17
C THR A 90 -12.83 -14.64 -2.94
N GLY A 91 -12.17 -14.19 -1.88
CA GLY A 91 -12.81 -13.64 -0.70
C GLY A 91 -13.17 -12.20 -1.02
N LYS A 92 -14.41 -11.98 -1.46
CA LYS A 92 -15.03 -10.66 -1.41
C LYS A 92 -14.83 -10.09 0.00
N VAL A 93 -13.84 -9.22 0.17
CA VAL A 93 -13.82 -8.29 1.29
C VAL A 93 -14.83 -7.23 0.90
N ASN A 94 -16.07 -7.43 1.30
CA ASN A 94 -17.11 -6.43 1.14
C ASN A 94 -16.71 -5.22 2.00
N PHE A 95 -16.59 -4.05 1.37
CA PHE A 95 -16.63 -2.77 2.09
C PHE A 95 -18.02 -2.55 2.68
#